data_AF-A0A060Y1V1-F1
#
_entry.id   AF-A0A060Y1V1-F1
#
_cell.length_a   1.000
_cell.length_b   1.000
_cell.length_c   1.000
_cell.angle_alpha   90.00
_cell.angle_beta   90.00
_cell.angle_gamma   90.00
#
_symmetry.space_group_name_H-M   'P 1'
#
loop_
_entity.id
_entity.type
_entity.pdbx_description
1 polymer ?
#
loop_
_entity_poly.entity_id
_entity_poly.type
_entity_poly.pdbx_seq_one_letter_code
_entity_poly.pdbx_strand_id
1 'polypeptide(L)'
;MAKEYREKIETELQDICNDVLGLLDKYLIANATAAESKVFYLKMKGDYYRYLSEVAAGDAKKTTVDNSQQAYQDAFDISKKEMQPTHPIRLGLALNFSVFYYEILNNPEKACTLAKTAFDEAIAELDTLNEDSYKDSTLIMQLLRDNLTLWTSENQGDEGETGEGEN
;
A
#
# COMPACT_ATOMS: atom_id res chain seq x y z
N MET A 1 8.40 32.09 2.41
CA MET A 1 9.10 31.21 3.37
C MET A 1 8.47 29.82 3.47
N ALA A 2 7.33 29.60 4.14
CA ALA A 2 6.78 28.24 4.30
C ALA A 2 6.41 27.56 2.96
N LYS A 3 5.79 28.30 2.03
CA LYS A 3 5.43 27.81 0.69
C LYS A 3 6.65 27.41 -0.14
N GLU A 4 7.65 28.30 -0.23
CA GLU A 4 8.89 28.05 -1.00
C GLU A 4 9.68 26.87 -0.44
N TYR A 5 9.73 26.73 0.89
CA TYR A 5 10.40 25.59 1.53
C TYR A 5 9.68 24.28 1.23
N ARG A 6 8.34 24.29 1.27
CA ARG A 6 7.53 23.13 0.87
C ARG A 6 7.77 22.76 -0.60
N GLU A 7 7.73 23.71 -1.52
CA GLU A 7 7.97 23.48 -2.96
C GLU A 7 9.37 22.89 -3.22
N LYS A 8 10.38 23.32 -2.45
CA LYS A 8 11.72 22.72 -2.49
C LYS A 8 11.71 21.25 -2.08
N ILE A 9 11.06 20.91 -0.97
CA ILE A 9 10.95 19.51 -0.51
C ILE A 9 10.16 18.66 -1.50
N GLU A 10 9.05 19.19 -2.04
CA GLU A 10 8.24 18.50 -3.06
C GLU A 10 9.08 18.18 -4.31
N THR A 11 9.94 19.11 -4.73
CA THR A 11 10.86 18.90 -5.86
C THR A 11 11.88 17.79 -5.55
N GLU A 12 12.52 17.84 -4.38
CA GLU A 12 13.48 16.80 -3.96
C GLU A 12 12.82 15.41 -3.88
N LEU A 13 11.59 15.33 -3.38
CA LEU A 13 10.82 14.08 -3.34
C LEU A 13 10.50 13.57 -4.75
N GLN A 14 10.11 14.46 -5.66
CA GLN A 14 9.83 14.10 -7.05
C GLN A 14 11.07 13.54 -7.76
N ASP A 15 12.22 14.19 -7.60
CA ASP A 15 13.47 13.75 -8.22
C ASP A 15 13.88 12.36 -7.72
N ILE A 16 13.87 12.14 -6.40
CA ILE A 16 14.20 10.84 -5.80
C ILE A 16 13.24 9.74 -6.29
N CYS A 17 11.94 10.02 -6.30
CA CYS A 17 10.96 9.03 -6.75
C CYS A 17 11.18 8.68 -8.23
N ASN A 18 11.42 9.67 -9.09
CA ASN A 18 11.64 9.43 -10.52
C ASN A 18 12.93 8.66 -10.79
N ASP A 19 14.00 8.91 -10.03
CA ASP A 19 15.25 8.16 -10.13
C ASP A 19 15.04 6.67 -9.79
N VAL A 20 14.33 6.38 -8.70
CA VAL A 20 14.05 5.00 -8.29
C VAL A 20 13.08 4.32 -9.26
N LEU A 21 12.05 5.01 -9.73
CA LEU A 21 11.13 4.48 -10.75
C LEU A 21 11.87 4.15 -12.05
N GLY A 22 12.82 5.01 -12.47
CA GLY A 22 13.68 4.77 -13.61
C GLY A 22 14.56 3.52 -13.43
N LEU A 23 15.11 3.31 -12.24
CA LEU A 23 15.89 2.11 -11.91
C LEU A 23 15.03 0.84 -11.93
N LEU A 24 13.84 0.92 -11.33
CA LEU A 24 12.89 -0.20 -11.26
C LEU A 24 12.48 -0.66 -12.66
N ASP A 25 12.08 0.26 -13.52
CA ASP A 25 11.57 -0.08 -14.86
C ASP A 25 12.67 -0.53 -15.83
N LYS A 26 13.83 0.13 -15.82
CA LYS A 26 14.90 -0.18 -16.78
C LYS A 26 15.71 -1.42 -16.41
N TYR A 27 15.84 -1.72 -15.11
CA TYR A 27 16.77 -2.74 -14.64
C TYR A 27 16.12 -3.78 -13.74
N LEU A 28 15.44 -3.40 -12.66
CA LEU A 28 15.06 -4.37 -11.64
C LEU A 28 13.86 -5.23 -12.07
N ILE A 29 12.75 -4.61 -12.47
CA ILE A 29 11.54 -5.31 -12.93
C ILE A 29 11.82 -6.05 -14.24
N ALA A 30 12.56 -5.42 -15.16
CA ALA A 30 12.89 -6.00 -16.46
C ALA A 30 13.73 -7.29 -16.36
N ASN A 31 14.56 -7.43 -15.32
CA ASN A 31 15.44 -8.58 -15.13
C ASN A 31 14.97 -9.54 -14.01
N ALA A 32 13.88 -9.25 -13.32
CA ALA A 32 13.34 -10.10 -12.26
C ALA A 32 12.67 -11.36 -12.84
N THR A 33 13.22 -12.54 -12.53
CA THR A 33 12.69 -13.84 -12.96
C THR A 33 11.92 -14.56 -11.87
N ALA A 34 12.30 -14.40 -10.60
CA ALA A 34 11.62 -15.01 -9.47
C ALA A 34 10.40 -14.18 -9.06
N ALA A 35 9.28 -14.86 -8.78
CA ALA A 35 8.02 -14.24 -8.36
C ALA A 35 8.22 -13.26 -7.19
N GLU A 36 8.96 -13.70 -6.18
CA GLU A 36 9.25 -12.90 -4.98
C GLU A 36 9.92 -11.57 -5.33
N SER A 37 10.98 -11.59 -6.13
CA SER A 37 11.68 -10.39 -6.57
C SER A 37 10.79 -9.47 -7.43
N LYS A 38 9.97 -10.06 -8.29
CA LYS A 38 9.06 -9.31 -9.17
C LYS A 38 7.96 -8.60 -8.37
N VAL A 39 7.36 -9.29 -7.40
CA VAL A 39 6.37 -8.71 -6.47
C VAL A 39 7.02 -7.61 -5.63
N PHE A 40 8.23 -7.83 -5.12
CA PHE A 40 8.96 -6.83 -4.34
C PHE A 40 9.19 -5.54 -5.14
N TYR A 41 9.68 -5.63 -6.38
CA TYR A 41 9.94 -4.45 -7.21
C TYR A 41 8.66 -3.77 -7.70
N LEU A 42 7.61 -4.52 -8.03
CA LEU A 42 6.32 -3.94 -8.40
C LEU A 42 5.64 -3.25 -7.21
N LYS A 43 5.70 -3.85 -6.01
CA LYS A 43 5.27 -3.21 -4.77
C LYS A 43 6.02 -1.89 -4.55
N MET A 44 7.34 -1.91 -4.70
CA MET A 44 8.17 -0.73 -4.55
C MET A 44 7.80 0.34 -5.58
N LYS A 45 7.53 -0.04 -6.84
CA LYS A 45 7.02 0.88 -7.87
C LYS A 45 5.69 1.52 -7.45
N GLY A 46 4.76 0.74 -6.90
CA GLY A 46 3.51 1.24 -6.32
C GLY A 46 3.76 2.24 -5.18
N ASP A 47 4.67 1.91 -4.25
CA ASP A 47 5.04 2.79 -3.14
C ASP A 47 5.58 4.15 -3.62
N TYR A 48 6.50 4.17 -4.59
CA TYR A 48 7.05 5.44 -5.11
C TYR A 48 6.03 6.28 -5.89
N TYR A 49 5.12 5.64 -6.64
CA TYR A 49 4.02 6.40 -7.25
C TYR A 49 3.02 6.92 -6.22
N ARG A 50 2.77 6.17 -5.13
CA ARG A 50 1.97 6.65 -4.01
C ARG A 50 2.59 7.89 -3.38
N TYR A 51 3.89 7.89 -3.09
CA TYR A 51 4.59 9.07 -2.55
C TYR A 51 4.49 10.28 -3.50
N LEU A 52 4.63 10.06 -4.81
CA LEU A 52 4.41 11.12 -5.79
C LEU A 52 2.98 11.66 -5.76
N SER A 53 1.99 10.80 -5.55
CA SER A 53 0.57 11.20 -5.52
C SER A 53 0.19 12.05 -4.30
N GLU A 54 0.95 11.95 -3.20
CA GLU A 54 0.77 12.74 -1.98
C GLU A 54 1.12 14.22 -2.21
N VAL A 55 2.08 14.51 -3.10
CA VAL A 55 2.52 15.88 -3.43
C VAL A 55 2.01 16.39 -4.78
N ALA A 56 1.48 15.52 -5.64
CA ALA A 56 1.00 15.89 -6.96
C ALA A 56 -0.37 16.60 -6.93
N ALA A 57 -0.61 17.45 -7.93
CA ALA A 57 -1.88 18.16 -8.13
C ALA A 57 -2.39 18.03 -9.57
N GLY A 58 -3.70 18.23 -9.77
CA GLY A 58 -4.32 18.20 -11.09
C GLY A 58 -4.12 16.88 -11.84
N ASP A 59 -3.81 16.96 -13.13
CA ASP A 59 -3.65 15.79 -14.01
C ASP A 59 -2.44 14.91 -13.63
N ALA A 60 -1.40 15.51 -13.04
CA ALA A 60 -0.25 14.76 -12.55
C ALA A 60 -0.67 13.82 -11.42
N LYS A 61 -1.55 14.27 -10.51
CA LYS A 61 -2.07 13.43 -9.42
C LYS A 61 -2.78 12.21 -9.98
N LYS A 62 -3.71 12.41 -10.92
CA LYS A 62 -4.43 11.31 -11.56
C LYS A 62 -3.48 10.27 -12.16
N THR A 63 -2.48 10.72 -12.91
CA THR A 63 -1.48 9.85 -13.53
C THR A 63 -0.68 9.05 -12.50
N THR A 64 -0.23 9.68 -11.42
CA THR A 64 0.51 9.01 -10.34
C THR A 64 -0.36 7.99 -9.60
N VAL A 65 -1.64 8.30 -9.36
CA VAL A 65 -2.60 7.40 -8.72
C VAL A 65 -2.85 6.17 -9.60
N ASP A 66 -3.12 6.35 -10.89
CA ASP A 66 -3.37 5.26 -11.83
C ASP A 66 -2.15 4.32 -11.94
N ASN A 67 -0.94 4.90 -12.01
CA ASN A 67 0.30 4.12 -12.05
C ASN A 67 0.58 3.36 -10.74
N SER A 68 0.32 3.98 -9.59
CA SER A 68 0.44 3.33 -8.28
C SER A 68 -0.51 2.13 -8.18
N GLN A 69 -1.79 2.35 -8.54
CA GLN A 69 -2.80 1.31 -8.50
C GLN A 69 -2.44 0.13 -9.43
N GLN A 70 -1.99 0.41 -10.66
CA GLN A 70 -1.61 -0.64 -11.59
C GLN A 70 -0.42 -1.46 -11.05
N ALA A 71 0.61 -0.81 -10.53
CA ALA A 71 1.78 -1.49 -10.00
C ALA A 71 1.45 -2.38 -8.79
N TYR A 72 0.60 -1.90 -7.87
CA TYR A 72 0.12 -2.72 -6.77
C TYR A 72 -0.77 -3.88 -7.24
N GLN A 73 -1.65 -3.65 -8.22
CA GLN A 73 -2.52 -4.71 -8.74
C GLN A 73 -1.70 -5.81 -9.42
N ASP A 74 -0.71 -5.46 -10.25
CA ASP A 74 0.19 -6.42 -10.89
C ASP A 74 0.97 -7.23 -9.85
N ALA A 75 1.49 -6.57 -8.80
CA ALA A 75 2.15 -7.24 -7.69
C ALA A 75 1.18 -8.19 -6.96
N PHE A 76 -0.07 -7.76 -6.75
CA PHE A 76 -1.06 -8.50 -6.00
C PHE A 76 -1.48 -9.77 -6.72
N ASP A 77 -1.71 -9.69 -8.03
CA ASP A 77 -2.09 -10.82 -8.87
C ASP A 77 -0.99 -11.89 -8.91
N ILE A 78 0.28 -11.48 -9.02
CA ILE A 78 1.42 -12.40 -8.95
C ILE A 78 1.53 -13.02 -7.55
N SER A 79 1.43 -12.20 -6.50
CA SER A 79 1.57 -12.67 -5.11
C SER A 79 0.50 -13.69 -4.72
N LYS A 80 -0.75 -13.48 -5.16
CA LYS A 80 -1.85 -14.42 -4.91
C LYS A 80 -1.64 -15.77 -5.57
N LYS A 81 -1.02 -15.78 -6.73
CA LYS A 81 -0.80 -17.00 -7.52
C LYS A 81 0.43 -17.78 -7.06
N GLU A 82 1.50 -17.10 -6.66
CA GLU A 82 2.84 -17.70 -6.54
C GLU A 82 3.45 -17.64 -5.14
N MET A 83 2.77 -17.03 -4.16
CA MET A 83 3.29 -16.85 -2.80
C MET A 83 2.29 -17.28 -1.74
N GLN A 84 2.76 -17.85 -0.64
CA GLN A 84 1.91 -18.21 0.50
C GLN A 84 1.33 -16.96 1.16
N PRO A 85 0.10 -16.98 1.71
CA PRO A 85 -0.51 -15.86 2.42
C PRO A 85 0.33 -15.31 3.58
N THR A 86 1.12 -16.18 4.22
CA THR A 86 2.02 -15.84 5.32
C THR A 86 3.33 -15.20 4.88
N HIS A 87 3.63 -15.13 3.58
CA HIS A 87 4.91 -14.61 3.10
C HIS A 87 5.05 -13.10 3.40
N PRO A 88 6.15 -12.62 4.03
CA PRO A 88 6.31 -11.22 4.44
C PRO A 88 6.08 -10.20 3.32
N ILE A 89 6.61 -10.46 2.12
CA ILE A 89 6.43 -9.58 0.97
C ILE A 89 4.96 -9.51 0.50
N ARG A 90 4.21 -10.62 0.54
CA ARG A 90 2.77 -10.63 0.18
C ARG A 90 1.96 -9.87 1.24
N LEU A 91 2.25 -10.09 2.53
CA LEU A 91 1.64 -9.34 3.63
C LEU A 91 1.94 -7.85 3.55
N GLY A 92 3.21 -7.49 3.32
CA GLY A 92 3.64 -6.10 3.20
C GLY A 92 3.05 -5.41 1.97
N LEU A 93 2.82 -6.15 0.88
CA LEU A 93 2.06 -5.66 -0.26
C LEU A 93 0.60 -5.37 0.12
N ALA A 94 -0.08 -6.29 0.80
CA ALA A 94 -1.46 -6.08 1.23
C ALA A 94 -1.60 -4.90 2.19
N LEU A 95 -0.64 -4.72 3.10
CA LEU A 95 -0.56 -3.57 4.00
C LEU A 95 -0.45 -2.25 3.22
N ASN A 96 0.52 -2.14 2.31
CA ASN A 96 0.73 -0.89 1.59
C ASN A 96 -0.40 -0.60 0.59
N PHE A 97 -0.97 -1.63 -0.02
CA PHE A 97 -2.09 -1.47 -0.95
C PHE A 97 -3.39 -1.10 -0.22
N SER A 98 -3.62 -1.59 1.00
CA SER A 98 -4.77 -1.15 1.80
C SER A 98 -4.63 0.31 2.22
N VAL A 99 -3.43 0.74 2.65
CA VAL A 99 -3.11 2.15 2.92
C VAL A 99 -3.35 3.01 1.67
N PHE A 100 -2.92 2.57 0.49
CA PHE A 100 -3.21 3.27 -0.76
C PHE A 100 -4.73 3.43 -1.01
N TYR A 101 -5.52 2.38 -0.80
CA TYR A 101 -6.98 2.49 -0.92
C TYR A 101 -7.57 3.49 0.07
N TYR A 102 -7.05 3.52 1.29
CA TYR A 102 -7.52 4.42 2.35
C TYR A 102 -7.13 5.87 2.08
N GLU A 103 -5.83 6.16 2.01
CA GLU A 103 -5.29 7.52 2.00
C GLU A 103 -5.34 8.20 0.63
N ILE A 104 -5.18 7.43 -0.46
CA ILE A 104 -5.06 8.00 -1.81
C ILE A 104 -6.38 7.94 -2.57
N LEU A 105 -7.07 6.80 -2.51
CA LEU A 105 -8.35 6.60 -3.21
C LEU A 105 -9.57 6.94 -2.35
N ASN A 106 -9.39 7.27 -1.07
CA ASN A 106 -10.48 7.56 -0.14
C ASN A 106 -11.58 6.48 -0.17
N ASN A 107 -11.15 5.22 -0.19
CA ASN A 107 -12.02 4.04 -0.26
C ASN A 107 -11.80 3.14 0.96
N PRO A 108 -12.34 3.52 2.13
CA PRO A 108 -12.13 2.80 3.39
C PRO A 108 -12.70 1.38 3.35
N GLU A 109 -13.83 1.16 2.68
CA GLU A 109 -14.44 -0.17 2.55
C GLU A 109 -13.49 -1.16 1.85
N LYS A 110 -12.89 -0.74 0.74
CA LYS A 110 -11.95 -1.57 -0.01
C LYS A 110 -10.62 -1.76 0.74
N ALA A 111 -10.14 -0.72 1.43
CA ALA A 111 -8.95 -0.80 2.28
C ALA A 111 -9.12 -1.84 3.40
N CYS A 112 -10.23 -1.74 4.16
CA CYS A 112 -10.56 -2.67 5.24
C CYS A 112 -10.78 -4.09 4.72
N THR A 113 -11.49 -4.26 3.60
CA THR A 113 -11.71 -5.57 3.00
C THR A 113 -10.39 -6.24 2.61
N LEU A 114 -9.48 -5.49 1.98
CA LEU A 114 -8.17 -6.00 1.56
C LEU A 114 -7.31 -6.39 2.78
N ALA A 115 -7.19 -5.49 3.76
CA ALA A 115 -6.40 -5.73 4.96
C ALA A 115 -6.95 -6.92 5.78
N LYS A 116 -8.27 -6.99 5.96
CA LYS A 116 -8.94 -8.09 6.68
C LYS A 116 -8.76 -9.42 5.97
N THR A 117 -8.93 -9.46 4.66
CA THR A 117 -8.74 -10.68 3.86
C THR A 117 -7.30 -11.20 4.01
N ALA A 118 -6.30 -10.33 3.86
CA ALA A 118 -4.89 -10.72 4.00
C ALA A 118 -4.56 -11.21 5.42
N PHE A 119 -5.10 -10.56 6.45
CA PHE A 119 -4.94 -10.98 7.83
C PHE A 119 -5.57 -12.35 8.09
N ASP A 120 -6.83 -12.55 7.68
CA ASP A 120 -7.56 -13.81 7.87
C ASP A 120 -6.92 -14.97 7.12
N GLU A 121 -6.48 -14.77 5.86
CA GLU A 121 -5.75 -15.78 5.08
C GLU A 121 -4.43 -16.18 5.77
N ALA A 122 -3.69 -15.21 6.30
CA ALA A 122 -2.41 -15.49 6.98
C ALA A 122 -2.60 -16.18 8.34
N ILE A 123 -3.67 -15.86 9.09
CA ILE A 123 -4.03 -16.57 10.32
C ILE A 123 -4.38 -18.03 10.02
N ALA A 124 -5.12 -18.30 8.96
CA ALA A 124 -5.53 -19.66 8.57
C ALA A 124 -4.33 -20.56 8.23
N GLU A 125 -3.21 -19.97 7.81
CA GLU A 125 -2.00 -20.70 7.40
C GLU A 125 -0.79 -20.40 8.29
N LEU A 126 -1.00 -19.83 9.49
CA LEU A 126 0.09 -19.40 10.38
C LEU A 126 1.04 -20.55 10.77
N ASP A 127 0.53 -21.77 10.83
CA ASP A 127 1.32 -22.98 11.14
C ASP A 127 2.32 -23.36 10.03
N THR A 128 2.18 -22.79 8.83
CA THR A 128 3.08 -23.06 7.68
C THR A 128 4.34 -22.19 7.67
N LEU A 129 4.44 -21.27 8.62
CA LEU A 129 5.36 -20.16 8.59
C LEU A 129 6.75 -20.59 9.08
N ASN A 130 7.78 -20.31 8.27
CA ASN A 130 9.16 -20.67 8.61
C ASN A 130 9.73 -19.77 9.74
N GLU A 131 10.69 -20.28 10.52
CA GLU A 131 11.29 -19.53 11.63
C GLU A 131 11.97 -18.22 11.16
N ASP A 132 12.56 -18.24 9.97
CA ASP A 132 13.31 -17.11 9.41
C ASP A 132 12.42 -15.90 9.11
N SER A 133 11.17 -16.12 8.69
CA SER A 133 10.20 -15.08 8.30
C SER A 133 9.14 -14.82 9.37
N TYR A 134 9.16 -15.56 10.48
CA TYR A 134 8.14 -15.48 11.52
C TYR A 134 8.03 -14.09 12.14
N LYS A 135 9.15 -13.49 12.49
CA LYS A 135 9.17 -12.14 13.09
C LYS A 135 8.63 -11.08 12.14
N ASP A 136 9.04 -11.13 10.89
CA ASP A 136 8.62 -10.14 9.89
C ASP A 136 7.12 -10.27 9.57
N SER A 137 6.65 -11.50 9.37
CA SER A 137 5.24 -11.77 9.05
C SER A 137 4.33 -11.37 10.20
N THR A 138 4.67 -11.76 11.44
CA THR A 138 3.86 -11.41 12.61
C THR A 138 3.85 -9.91 12.89
N LEU A 139 4.96 -9.20 12.65
CA LEU A 139 4.98 -7.74 12.73
C LEU A 139 4.04 -7.10 11.70
N ILE A 140 4.06 -7.56 10.45
CA ILE A 140 3.18 -7.00 9.41
C ILE A 140 1.71 -7.32 9.69
N MET A 141 1.39 -8.53 10.17
CA MET A 141 0.04 -8.89 10.59
C MET A 141 -0.45 -8.00 11.75
N GLN A 142 0.44 -7.66 12.68
CA GLN A 142 0.15 -6.71 13.74
C GLN A 142 -0.21 -5.33 13.19
N LEU A 143 0.58 -4.82 12.23
CA LEU A 143 0.29 -3.54 11.55
C LEU A 143 -1.03 -3.55 10.79
N LEU A 144 -1.36 -4.66 10.09
CA LEU A 144 -2.67 -4.83 9.44
C LEU A 144 -3.82 -4.74 10.44
N ARG A 145 -3.70 -5.40 11.59
CA ARG A 145 -4.69 -5.34 12.68
C ARG A 145 -4.83 -3.93 13.25
N ASP A 146 -3.72 -3.23 13.43
CA ASP A 146 -3.71 -1.88 14.00
C ASP A 146 -4.38 -0.88 13.05
N ASN A 147 -4.10 -0.97 11.74
CA ASN A 147 -4.79 -0.19 10.71
C ASN A 147 -6.31 -0.48 10.69
N LEU A 148 -6.70 -1.76 10.71
CA LEU A 148 -8.12 -2.14 10.75
C LEU A 148 -8.84 -1.58 12.00
N THR A 149 -8.16 -1.55 13.15
CA THR A 149 -8.72 -1.01 14.39
C THR A 149 -8.91 0.50 14.27
N LEU A 150 -7.91 1.20 13.74
CA LEU A 150 -7.97 2.64 13.51
C LEU A 150 -9.13 3.00 12.56
N TRP A 151 -9.15 2.40 11.37
CA TRP A 151 -10.12 2.73 10.33
C TRP A 151 -11.56 2.37 10.69
N THR A 152 -11.78 1.27 11.43
CA THR A 152 -13.13 0.92 11.89
C THR A 152 -13.62 1.83 13.02
N SER A 153 -12.71 2.38 13.85
CA SER A 153 -13.06 3.36 14.87
C SER A 153 -13.40 4.74 14.29
N GLU A 154 -12.68 5.17 13.24
CA GLU A 154 -12.95 6.43 12.53
C GLU A 154 -14.32 6.37 11.82
N ASN A 155 -14.63 5.27 11.13
CA ASN A 155 -15.92 5.10 10.47
C ASN A 155 -17.12 5.03 11.43
N GLN A 156 -16.94 4.55 12.67
CA GLN A 156 -18.02 4.53 13.67
C GLN A 156 -18.28 5.91 14.30
N GLY A 157 -17.30 6.81 14.25
CA GLY A 157 -17.45 8.19 14.74
C GLY A 157 -18.28 9.08 13.81
N ASP A 158 -18.29 8.80 12.50
CA ASP A 158 -19.00 9.59 11.49
C ASP A 158 -20.50 9.24 11.35
N GLU A 159 -20.95 8.09 11.88
CA GLU A 159 -22.37 7.69 11.87
C GLU A 159 -23.19 8.31 13.03
N GLY A 160 -22.56 9.16 13.88
CA GLY A 160 -23.16 9.72 15.10
C GLY A 160 -23.68 11.17 15.03
N GLU A 161 -23.44 11.92 13.94
CA GLU A 161 -23.76 13.38 13.88
C GLU A 161 -24.73 13.78 12.74
N THR A 162 -25.67 12.91 12.33
CA THR A 162 -26.79 13.31 11.45
C THR A 162 -28.15 12.93 12.00
N GLY A 163 -28.43 13.33 13.24
CA GLY A 163 -29.75 13.19 13.85
C GLY A 163 -30.04 14.29 14.87
N GLU A 164 -31.10 15.05 14.58
CA GLU A 164 -31.89 15.87 15.51
C GLU A 164 -31.44 17.32 15.74
N GLY A 165 -31.95 18.19 14.86
CA GLY A 165 -32.01 19.64 15.04
C GLY A 165 -33.16 20.29 14.27
N GLU A 166 -34.34 19.64 14.21
CA GLU A 166 -35.60 20.29 13.79
C GLU A 166 -36.65 20.11 14.88
N ASN A 167 -36.80 21.13 15.74
CA ASN A 167 -38.06 21.73 16.19
C ASN A 167 -37.81 22.85 17.19
#